data_AF-A0AA39ZVH3-F1
#
_entry.id   AF-A0AA39ZVH3-F1
#
_cell.length_a   1.000
_cell.length_b   1.000
_cell.length_c   1.000
_cell.angle_alpha   90.00
_cell.angle_beta   90.00
_cell.angle_gamma   90.00
#
_symmetry.space_group_name_H-M   'P 1'
#
loop_
_entity.id
_entity.type
_entity.pdbx_description
1 polymer ?
#
loop_
_entity_poly.entity_id
_entity_poly.type
_entity_poly.pdbx_seq_one_letter_code
_entity_poly.pdbx_strand_id
1 'polypeptide(L)'
;MVPQPRDDMALVPLQSSSTTTTDDDDKASPTFHLSAPRPRLHSRLLAKSKQTLRRTQHPLSVLLPHLHLPLAILAGCALTGGTTYLVARHIVERRAAASVDPDPATWIALARRVYDACYLGCEGCVDVGYAWEACARTAEMAAVASAGGEGGMGGCDARSMWSWKERYPLRCLEGVGGVFKARALERERDKVYVRLLLVFLTVLAGVSGGWGVFWGWGRLTRGCAARVEEWRREEEERREARERMAWPGLVGLPHRSEGRRSGKAPWVVRLLALLGLGLPASAWPCAVGTPYTAYFADAGRNVTGVIYGGLGRCYCQEHFYLETVTENHGKTSYAIRYYYTTEISAMPVDLVEDMLPRVEQCGFSVLAPTKKCRHPSG
;
A
#
# COMPACT_ATOMS: atom_id res chain seq x y z
N MET A 1 20.09 -23.72 -47.94
CA MET A 1 18.62 -23.61 -47.97
C MET A 1 18.13 -23.78 -46.55
N VAL A 2 17.78 -22.67 -45.91
CA VAL A 2 17.37 -22.60 -44.49
C VAL A 2 15.86 -22.43 -44.47
N PRO A 3 15.10 -23.25 -43.74
CA PRO A 3 13.66 -23.06 -43.64
C PRO A 3 13.36 -21.89 -42.69
N GLN A 4 12.62 -20.89 -43.17
CA GLN A 4 12.01 -19.86 -42.33
C GLN A 4 10.84 -20.48 -41.53
N PRO A 5 10.72 -20.17 -40.22
CA PRO A 5 9.48 -20.39 -39.50
C PRO A 5 8.48 -19.27 -39.85
N ARG A 6 7.25 -19.69 -40.17
CA ARG A 6 6.09 -18.84 -40.44
C ARG A 6 5.62 -18.13 -39.17
N ASP A 7 5.44 -16.82 -39.28
CA ASP A 7 4.65 -16.00 -38.38
C ASP A 7 3.17 -16.20 -38.70
N ASP A 8 2.40 -16.79 -37.78
CA ASP A 8 0.93 -16.76 -37.78
C ASP A 8 0.43 -16.82 -36.33
N MET A 9 0.46 -15.69 -35.61
CA MET A 9 -0.36 -15.49 -34.41
C MET A 9 -1.52 -14.56 -34.76
N ALA A 10 -2.67 -15.16 -34.98
CA ALA A 10 -3.94 -14.50 -35.15
C ALA A 10 -4.31 -13.69 -33.90
N LEU A 11 -4.64 -12.41 -34.13
CA LEU A 11 -5.26 -11.51 -33.16
C LEU A 11 -6.66 -12.03 -32.80
N VAL A 12 -6.88 -12.34 -31.53
CA VAL A 12 -8.21 -12.58 -30.96
C VAL A 12 -8.77 -11.24 -30.49
N PRO A 13 -9.92 -10.76 -31.02
CA PRO A 13 -10.54 -9.55 -30.51
C PRO A 13 -11.30 -9.85 -29.21
N LEU A 14 -10.93 -9.15 -28.13
CA LEU A 14 -11.71 -9.08 -26.90
C LEU A 14 -12.99 -8.29 -27.17
N GLN A 15 -14.11 -9.00 -27.30
CA GLN A 15 -15.45 -8.42 -27.28
C GLN A 15 -15.75 -7.86 -25.89
N SER A 16 -16.09 -6.58 -25.86
CA SER A 16 -16.63 -5.86 -24.71
C SER A 16 -18.11 -6.17 -24.54
N SER A 17 -18.43 -7.02 -23.56
CA SER A 17 -19.82 -7.25 -23.13
C SER A 17 -20.27 -6.10 -22.25
N SER A 18 -21.04 -5.19 -22.86
CA SER A 18 -21.89 -4.23 -22.17
C SER A 18 -23.23 -4.90 -21.84
N THR A 19 -23.55 -5.04 -20.57
CA THR A 19 -24.89 -5.40 -20.11
C THR A 19 -25.56 -4.15 -19.54
N THR A 20 -26.26 -3.47 -20.43
CA THR A 20 -27.45 -2.67 -20.15
C THR A 20 -28.62 -3.62 -19.88
N THR A 21 -29.25 -3.49 -18.72
CA THR A 21 -30.63 -3.96 -18.50
C THR A 21 -31.42 -2.80 -17.93
N THR A 22 -32.36 -2.36 -18.75
CA THR A 22 -33.46 -1.44 -18.51
C THR A 22 -34.61 -2.12 -17.77
N ASP A 23 -35.59 -1.29 -17.42
CA ASP A 23 -37.01 -1.58 -17.18
C ASP A 23 -37.35 -2.09 -15.77
N ASP A 24 -37.92 -1.21 -14.94
CA ASP A 24 -39.34 -0.80 -14.88
C ASP A 24 -40.19 -1.88 -14.22
N ASP A 25 -40.73 -1.56 -13.04
CA ASP A 25 -42.12 -1.91 -12.73
C ASP A 25 -42.65 -1.15 -11.50
N ASP A 26 -43.72 -0.42 -11.78
CA ASP A 26 -44.69 0.19 -10.88
C ASP A 26 -45.26 -0.79 -9.85
N LYS A 27 -45.47 -0.32 -8.60
CA LYS A 27 -46.75 -0.56 -7.91
C LYS A 27 -46.96 0.21 -6.61
N ALA A 28 -48.00 1.04 -6.67
CA ALA A 28 -49.02 1.28 -5.65
C ALA A 28 -48.62 1.97 -4.33
N SER A 29 -48.79 3.29 -4.32
CA SER A 29 -49.16 4.05 -3.12
C SER A 29 -50.64 3.81 -2.77
N PRO A 30 -50.98 3.44 -1.51
CA PRO A 30 -52.35 3.52 -1.04
C PRO A 30 -52.64 4.89 -0.42
N THR A 31 -53.53 5.63 -1.08
CA THR A 31 -54.21 6.82 -0.57
C THR A 31 -55.11 6.43 0.61
N PHE A 32 -54.77 6.85 1.83
CA PHE A 32 -55.64 6.67 2.99
C PHE A 32 -56.48 7.93 3.23
N HIS A 33 -57.80 7.72 3.21
CA HIS A 33 -58.80 8.73 3.53
C HIS A 33 -58.80 9.07 5.03
N LEU A 34 -58.69 10.36 5.32
CA LEU A 34 -58.91 10.97 6.63
C LEU A 34 -60.41 10.96 6.98
N SER A 35 -60.76 10.23 8.03
CA SER A 35 -62.03 10.38 8.75
C SER A 35 -61.74 10.74 10.21
N ALA A 36 -62.01 12.00 10.56
CA ALA A 36 -62.20 12.47 11.93
C ALA A 36 -63.68 12.27 12.34
N PRO A 37 -64.12 12.49 13.59
CA PRO A 37 -63.45 12.46 14.89
C PRO A 37 -64.22 11.59 15.92
N ARG A 38 -63.61 11.27 17.08
CA ARG A 38 -64.38 11.14 18.35
C ARG A 38 -63.47 11.27 19.58
N PRO A 39 -63.65 12.31 20.41
CA PRO A 39 -62.87 12.49 21.62
C PRO A 39 -63.52 11.76 22.80
N ARG A 40 -62.69 11.46 23.81
CA ARG A 40 -63.09 11.07 25.19
C ARG A 40 -63.38 9.59 25.46
N LEU A 41 -62.42 8.70 25.17
CA LEU A 41 -62.30 7.43 25.94
C LEU A 41 -60.89 6.82 26.00
N HIS A 42 -59.86 7.51 25.51
CA HIS A 42 -58.49 6.97 25.41
C HIS A 42 -57.59 7.21 26.63
N SER A 43 -57.93 8.17 27.51
CA SER A 43 -57.05 8.53 28.64
C SER A 43 -57.05 7.50 29.77
N ARG A 44 -58.14 6.73 29.97
CA ARG A 44 -58.22 5.70 31.02
C ARG A 44 -57.59 4.35 30.63
N LEU A 45 -57.58 4.00 29.34
CA LEU A 45 -56.91 2.78 28.86
C LEU A 45 -55.39 2.95 28.69
N LEU A 46 -54.92 4.15 28.32
CA LEU A 46 -53.48 4.46 28.29
C LEU A 46 -52.85 4.55 29.69
N ALA A 47 -53.61 4.92 30.72
CA ALA A 47 -53.13 4.88 32.10
C ALA A 47 -52.95 3.44 32.61
N LYS A 48 -53.83 2.52 32.19
CA LYS A 48 -53.78 1.10 32.57
C LYS A 48 -52.70 0.32 31.79
N SER A 49 -52.49 0.62 30.50
CA SER A 49 -51.42 -0.02 29.73
C SER A 49 -50.01 0.40 30.17
N LYS A 50 -49.84 1.66 30.61
CA LYS A 50 -48.58 2.15 31.20
C LYS A 50 -48.22 1.43 32.51
N GLN A 51 -49.21 0.98 33.29
CA GLN A 51 -48.97 0.23 34.52
C GLN A 51 -48.59 -1.24 34.27
N THR A 52 -49.14 -1.89 33.25
CA THR A 52 -48.76 -3.27 32.88
C THR A 52 -47.42 -3.34 32.15
N LEU A 53 -47.03 -2.34 31.35
CA LEU A 53 -45.73 -2.33 30.67
C LEU A 53 -44.55 -2.08 31.63
N ARG A 54 -44.78 -1.39 32.76
CA ARG A 54 -43.75 -1.19 33.79
C ARG A 54 -43.39 -2.47 34.55
N ARG A 55 -44.25 -3.50 34.53
CA ARG A 55 -44.03 -4.72 35.33
C ARG A 55 -43.23 -5.80 34.59
N THR A 56 -43.13 -5.73 33.26
CA THR A 56 -42.35 -6.68 32.45
C THR A 56 -41.01 -6.14 31.95
N GLN A 57 -40.68 -4.87 32.25
CA GLN A 57 -39.38 -4.27 31.87
C GLN A 57 -38.21 -4.60 32.83
N HIS A 58 -38.46 -5.23 33.97
CA HIS A 58 -37.42 -5.47 34.98
C HIS A 58 -36.51 -6.71 34.81
N PRO A 59 -36.87 -7.82 34.13
CA PRO A 59 -35.94 -8.96 34.04
C PRO A 59 -34.91 -8.82 32.90
N LEU A 60 -35.21 -8.07 31.83
CA LEU A 60 -34.33 -7.97 30.65
C LEU A 60 -33.13 -7.05 30.88
N SER A 61 -33.28 -6.00 31.69
CA SER A 61 -32.18 -5.09 32.04
C SER A 61 -31.13 -5.72 32.96
N VAL A 62 -31.49 -6.80 33.68
CA VAL A 62 -30.57 -7.56 34.55
C VAL A 62 -29.74 -8.56 33.74
N LEU A 63 -30.29 -9.11 32.64
CA LEU A 63 -29.60 -10.10 31.79
C LEU A 63 -28.74 -9.49 30.68
N LEU A 64 -29.14 -8.33 30.13
CA LEU A 64 -28.38 -7.61 29.09
C LEU A 64 -26.89 -7.37 29.42
N PRO A 65 -26.51 -6.95 30.65
CA PRO A 65 -25.11 -6.71 30.99
C PRO A 65 -24.30 -7.98 31.14
N HIS A 66 -24.86 -9.19 31.04
CA HIS A 66 -24.06 -10.42 31.01
C HIS A 66 -23.92 -11.02 29.60
N LEU A 67 -24.77 -10.64 28.65
CA LEU A 67 -24.69 -11.12 27.26
C LEU A 67 -23.63 -10.43 26.40
N HIS A 68 -23.18 -9.22 26.76
CA HIS A 68 -22.25 -8.46 25.92
C HIS A 68 -20.87 -9.14 25.77
N LEU A 69 -20.38 -9.80 26.83
CA LEU A 69 -19.09 -10.50 26.82
C LEU A 69 -19.10 -11.74 25.89
N PRO A 70 -20.05 -12.70 26.03
CA PRO A 70 -20.07 -13.86 25.13
C PRO A 70 -20.38 -13.46 23.68
N LEU A 71 -21.23 -12.45 23.44
CA LEU A 71 -21.47 -11.95 22.08
C LEU A 71 -20.21 -11.31 21.48
N ALA A 72 -19.44 -10.55 22.26
CA ALA A 72 -18.18 -9.96 21.79
C ALA A 72 -17.13 -11.04 21.48
N ILE A 73 -17.03 -12.08 22.32
CA ILE A 73 -16.14 -13.23 22.08
C ILE A 73 -16.56 -13.97 20.81
N LEU A 74 -17.85 -14.30 20.66
CA LEU A 74 -18.37 -14.97 19.47
C LEU A 74 -18.14 -14.16 18.19
N ALA A 75 -18.38 -12.85 18.22
CA ALA A 75 -18.12 -11.96 17.09
C ALA A 75 -16.63 -11.90 16.75
N GLY A 76 -15.76 -11.82 17.76
CA GLY A 76 -14.30 -11.87 17.59
C GLY A 76 -13.83 -13.19 16.99
N CYS A 77 -14.34 -14.32 17.48
CA CYS A 77 -14.04 -15.65 16.97
C CYS A 77 -14.56 -15.85 15.54
N ALA A 78 -15.75 -15.36 15.22
CA ALA A 78 -16.32 -15.45 13.88
C ALA A 78 -15.52 -14.62 12.86
N LEU A 79 -15.11 -13.39 13.22
CA LEU A 79 -14.29 -12.53 12.36
C LEU A 79 -12.88 -13.09 12.16
N THR A 80 -12.22 -13.54 13.22
CA THR A 80 -10.88 -14.16 13.13
C THR A 80 -10.91 -15.50 12.38
N GLY A 81 -11.89 -16.37 12.69
CA GLY A 81 -12.05 -17.64 11.99
C GLY A 81 -12.40 -17.47 10.52
N GLY A 82 -13.34 -16.57 10.20
CA GLY A 82 -13.75 -16.28 8.83
C GLY A 82 -12.64 -15.67 7.99
N THR A 83 -11.91 -14.69 8.52
CA THR A 83 -10.76 -14.09 7.81
C THR A 83 -9.63 -15.09 7.60
N THR A 84 -9.31 -15.90 8.62
CA THR A 84 -8.27 -16.94 8.52
C THR A 84 -8.64 -17.99 7.47
N TYR A 85 -9.90 -18.42 7.42
CA TYR A 85 -10.39 -19.37 6.42
C TYR A 85 -10.30 -18.82 4.98
N LEU A 86 -10.75 -17.58 4.75
CA LEU A 86 -10.68 -16.94 3.44
C LEU A 86 -9.23 -16.78 2.97
N VAL A 87 -8.33 -16.40 3.87
CA VAL A 87 -6.90 -16.30 3.58
C VAL A 87 -6.33 -17.67 3.24
N ALA A 88 -6.60 -18.69 4.05
CA ALA A 88 -6.08 -20.04 3.83
C ALA A 88 -6.56 -20.59 2.48
N ARG A 89 -7.85 -20.43 2.16
CA ARG A 89 -8.43 -20.82 0.87
C ARG A 89 -7.74 -20.09 -0.29
N HIS A 90 -7.56 -18.78 -0.18
CA HIS A 90 -6.88 -17.97 -1.20
C HIS A 90 -5.42 -18.39 -1.40
N ILE A 91 -4.71 -18.77 -0.34
CA ILE A 91 -3.34 -19.30 -0.44
C ILE A 91 -3.33 -20.64 -1.17
N VAL A 92 -4.28 -21.56 -0.89
CA VAL A 92 -4.36 -22.86 -1.58
C VAL A 92 -4.68 -22.68 -3.05
N GLU A 93 -5.69 -21.87 -3.39
CA GLU A 93 -6.06 -21.58 -4.78
C GLU A 93 -4.90 -20.91 -5.52
N ARG A 94 -4.19 -19.96 -4.89
CA ARG A 94 -3.01 -19.35 -5.49
C ARG A 94 -1.81 -20.26 -5.55
N ARG A 95 -1.63 -21.22 -4.63
CA ARG A 95 -0.53 -22.18 -4.73
C ARG A 95 -0.75 -23.13 -5.90
N ALA A 96 -2.00 -23.47 -6.18
CA ALA A 96 -2.37 -24.20 -7.40
C ALA A 96 -2.14 -23.35 -8.66
N ALA A 97 -2.39 -22.03 -8.60
CA ALA A 97 -2.20 -21.12 -9.73
C ALA A 97 -0.75 -20.59 -9.89
N ALA A 98 0.05 -20.57 -8.82
CA ALA A 98 1.45 -20.13 -8.80
C ALA A 98 2.39 -21.23 -9.28
N SER A 99 1.91 -22.09 -10.17
CA SER A 99 2.77 -22.99 -10.92
C SER A 99 3.67 -22.14 -11.80
N VAL A 100 4.93 -22.05 -11.41
CA VAL A 100 6.02 -21.68 -12.31
C VAL A 100 5.91 -22.59 -13.54
N ASP A 101 6.02 -22.01 -14.74
CA ASP A 101 5.82 -22.73 -16.00
C ASP A 101 6.58 -24.07 -15.97
N PRO A 102 5.88 -25.22 -16.07
CA PRO A 102 6.54 -26.51 -15.99
C PRO A 102 7.48 -26.74 -17.17
N ASP A 103 7.24 -26.09 -18.31
CA ASP A 103 7.97 -26.31 -19.56
C ASP A 103 9.44 -25.83 -19.45
N PRO A 104 10.43 -26.72 -19.58
CA PRO A 104 11.84 -26.34 -19.62
C PRO A 104 12.16 -25.37 -20.77
N ALA A 105 11.43 -25.41 -21.89
CA ALA A 105 11.69 -24.54 -23.04
C ALA A 105 11.52 -23.05 -22.70
N THR A 106 10.55 -22.70 -21.86
CA THR A 106 10.32 -21.33 -21.38
C THR A 106 11.55 -20.79 -20.63
N TRP A 107 12.16 -21.61 -19.77
CA TRP A 107 13.33 -21.23 -18.97
C TRP A 107 14.61 -21.16 -19.80
N ILE A 108 14.75 -22.06 -20.78
CA ILE A 108 15.85 -22.04 -21.77
C ILE A 108 15.76 -20.78 -22.63
N ALA A 109 14.56 -20.42 -23.11
CA ALA A 109 14.34 -19.21 -23.88
C ALA A 109 14.65 -17.94 -23.06
N LEU A 110 14.27 -17.93 -21.79
CA LEU A 110 14.62 -16.83 -20.87
C LEU A 110 16.12 -16.72 -20.64
N ALA A 111 16.80 -17.86 -20.40
CA ALA A 111 18.26 -17.89 -20.27
C ALA A 111 18.95 -17.32 -21.52
N ARG A 112 18.49 -17.72 -22.70
CA ARG A 112 19.00 -17.22 -23.98
C ARG A 112 18.88 -15.70 -24.10
N ARG A 113 17.73 -15.12 -23.72
CA ARG A 113 17.56 -13.65 -23.71
C ARG A 113 18.54 -12.93 -22.79
N VAL A 114 18.91 -13.53 -21.66
CA VAL A 114 19.88 -12.94 -20.73
C VAL A 114 21.29 -13.00 -21.29
N TYR A 115 21.66 -14.10 -21.95
CA TYR A 115 22.92 -14.17 -22.67
C TYR A 115 22.96 -13.20 -23.86
N ASP A 116 21.88 -13.12 -24.65
CA ASP A 116 21.76 -12.16 -25.75
C ASP A 116 21.89 -10.72 -25.22
N ALA A 117 21.27 -10.39 -24.09
CA ALA A 117 21.39 -9.08 -23.45
C ALA A 117 22.81 -8.75 -22.98
N CYS A 118 23.54 -9.75 -22.48
CA CYS A 118 24.95 -9.57 -22.12
C CYS A 118 25.81 -9.33 -23.36
N TYR A 119 25.55 -10.04 -24.46
CA TYR A 119 26.40 -10.01 -25.64
C TYR A 119 26.11 -8.91 -26.62
N LEU A 120 24.84 -8.73 -26.95
CA LEU A 120 24.36 -7.77 -27.93
C LEU A 120 24.02 -6.43 -27.26
N GLY A 121 24.06 -6.38 -25.94
CA GLY A 121 23.51 -5.27 -25.19
C GLY A 121 21.98 -5.30 -25.21
N CYS A 122 21.38 -4.14 -24.98
CA CYS A 122 19.93 -4.01 -24.89
C CYS A 122 19.43 -3.06 -25.98
N GLU A 123 18.65 -3.57 -26.94
CA GLU A 123 18.04 -2.75 -27.98
C GLU A 123 16.82 -2.00 -27.40
N GLY A 124 16.91 -0.66 -27.34
CA GLY A 124 15.79 0.20 -26.93
C GLY A 124 15.57 0.32 -25.41
N CYS A 125 16.55 -0.07 -24.61
CA CYS A 125 16.41 -0.08 -23.15
C CYS A 125 16.88 1.25 -22.56
N VAL A 126 16.08 1.79 -21.64
CA VAL A 126 16.39 3.05 -20.93
C VAL A 126 17.55 2.85 -19.94
N ASP A 127 17.72 1.62 -19.45
CA ASP A 127 18.72 1.29 -18.45
C ASP A 127 20.03 0.80 -19.10
N VAL A 128 21.04 1.68 -19.09
CA VAL A 128 22.41 1.38 -19.56
C VAL A 128 23.06 0.27 -18.73
N GLY A 129 22.62 0.06 -17.48
CA GLY A 129 23.10 -1.01 -16.59
C GLY A 129 22.59 -2.40 -16.98
N TYR A 130 21.59 -2.52 -17.84
CA TYR A 130 20.93 -3.79 -18.12
C TYR A 130 21.87 -4.85 -18.70
N ALA A 131 22.74 -4.47 -19.65
CA ALA A 131 23.70 -5.39 -20.26
C ALA A 131 24.74 -5.87 -19.23
N TRP A 132 25.23 -4.96 -18.40
CA TRP A 132 26.15 -5.29 -17.31
C TRP A 132 25.51 -6.23 -16.29
N GLU A 133 24.29 -5.95 -15.86
CA GLU A 133 23.53 -6.82 -14.96
C GLU A 133 23.27 -8.20 -15.58
N ALA A 134 22.92 -8.25 -16.86
CA ALA A 134 22.73 -9.51 -17.57
C ALA A 134 24.01 -10.35 -17.54
N CYS A 135 25.17 -9.75 -17.84
CA CYS A 135 26.46 -10.42 -17.75
C CYS A 135 26.78 -10.88 -16.32
N ALA A 136 26.58 -10.02 -15.32
CA ALA A 136 26.82 -10.36 -13.92
C ALA A 136 25.93 -11.54 -13.46
N ARG A 137 24.66 -11.56 -13.89
CA ARG A 137 23.75 -12.68 -13.60
C ARG A 137 24.23 -13.98 -14.22
N THR A 138 24.72 -13.98 -15.46
CA THR A 138 25.25 -15.22 -16.08
C THR A 138 26.46 -15.76 -15.31
N ALA A 139 27.36 -14.89 -14.84
CA ALA A 139 28.52 -15.29 -14.05
C ALA A 139 28.10 -15.88 -12.68
N GLU A 140 27.14 -15.24 -12.00
CA GLU A 140 26.58 -15.74 -10.75
C GLU A 140 25.93 -17.12 -10.94
N MET A 141 25.16 -17.30 -12.01
CA MET A 141 24.49 -18.58 -12.28
C MET A 141 25.48 -19.67 -12.66
N ALA A 142 26.58 -19.35 -13.35
CA ALA A 142 27.66 -20.29 -13.63
C ALA A 142 28.35 -20.76 -12.33
N ALA A 143 28.50 -19.88 -11.34
CA ALA A 143 29.03 -20.25 -10.02
C ALA A 143 28.07 -21.17 -9.25
N VAL A 144 26.77 -20.92 -9.31
CA VAL A 144 25.76 -21.79 -8.64
C VAL A 144 25.66 -23.14 -9.33
N ALA A 145 25.64 -23.15 -10.67
CA ALA A 145 25.58 -24.39 -11.45
C ALA A 145 26.81 -25.28 -11.21
N SER A 146 28.00 -24.68 -11.03
CA SER A 146 29.22 -25.44 -10.74
C SER A 146 29.28 -25.98 -9.30
N ALA A 147 28.56 -25.37 -8.34
CA ALA A 147 28.46 -25.85 -6.96
C ALA A 147 27.50 -27.06 -6.79
N GLY A 148 26.63 -27.33 -7.77
CA GLY A 148 25.56 -28.34 -7.72
C GLY A 148 25.99 -29.81 -7.74
N GLY A 149 27.30 -30.11 -7.78
CA GLY A 149 27.84 -31.42 -7.41
C GLY A 149 27.25 -32.64 -8.14
N GLU A 150 27.30 -32.68 -9.47
CA GLU A 150 27.54 -33.90 -10.27
C GLU A 150 27.69 -33.49 -11.75
N GLY A 151 28.95 -33.27 -12.17
CA GLY A 151 29.31 -32.87 -13.54
C GLY A 151 29.64 -31.37 -13.66
N GLY A 152 30.83 -30.99 -13.20
CA GLY A 152 31.32 -29.61 -13.13
C GLY A 152 31.17 -28.82 -14.43
N MET A 153 30.10 -28.02 -14.51
CA MET A 153 29.82 -27.11 -15.61
C MET A 153 30.50 -25.75 -15.35
N GLY A 154 31.82 -25.76 -15.16
CA GLY A 154 32.62 -24.57 -14.79
C GLY A 154 32.80 -23.53 -15.92
N GLY A 155 32.14 -23.68 -17.06
CA GLY A 155 32.39 -22.89 -18.27
C GLY A 155 31.21 -22.07 -18.79
N CYS A 156 30.10 -21.96 -18.05
CA CYS A 156 28.89 -21.25 -18.55
C CYS A 156 28.89 -19.74 -18.27
N ASP A 157 30.02 -19.15 -17.86
CA ASP A 157 30.14 -17.71 -17.70
C ASP A 157 30.17 -17.05 -19.09
N ALA A 158 29.22 -16.16 -19.36
CA ALA A 158 29.14 -15.43 -20.63
C ALA A 158 30.46 -14.72 -20.97
N ARG A 159 31.21 -14.23 -19.97
CA ARG A 159 32.51 -13.58 -20.16
C ARG A 159 33.54 -14.53 -20.77
N SER A 160 33.50 -15.80 -20.38
CA SER A 160 34.41 -16.85 -20.88
C SER A 160 33.95 -17.47 -22.20
N MET A 161 32.66 -17.33 -22.53
CA MET A 161 32.03 -17.94 -23.70
C MET A 161 32.02 -17.06 -24.95
N TRP A 162 32.43 -15.78 -24.86
CA TRP A 162 32.39 -14.83 -25.98
C TRP A 162 33.12 -15.35 -27.23
N SER A 163 34.20 -16.12 -27.05
CA SER A 163 35.04 -16.66 -28.13
C SER A 163 34.61 -18.06 -28.61
N TRP A 164 33.55 -18.64 -28.05
CA TRP A 164 33.15 -20.02 -28.39
C TRP A 164 32.47 -20.06 -29.77
N LYS A 165 32.72 -21.15 -30.51
CA LYS A 165 32.13 -21.38 -31.84
C LYS A 165 30.59 -21.49 -31.76
N GLU A 166 30.09 -22.09 -30.69
CA GLU A 166 28.68 -22.17 -30.36
C GLU A 166 28.43 -21.28 -29.13
N ARG A 167 27.77 -20.13 -29.34
CA ARG A 167 27.58 -19.13 -28.26
C ARG A 167 26.71 -19.62 -27.11
N TYR A 168 25.79 -20.57 -27.36
CA TYR A 168 24.83 -21.04 -26.36
C TYR A 168 24.70 -22.57 -26.39
N PRO A 169 25.68 -23.32 -25.86
CA PRO A 169 25.56 -24.76 -25.71
C PRO A 169 24.30 -25.06 -24.88
N LEU A 170 23.48 -26.01 -25.35
CA LEU A 170 22.19 -26.33 -24.72
C LEU A 170 22.31 -26.61 -23.21
N ARG A 171 23.38 -27.29 -22.80
CA ARG A 171 23.67 -27.59 -21.40
C ARG A 171 23.83 -26.33 -20.52
N CYS A 172 24.44 -25.26 -21.05
CA CYS A 172 24.54 -23.99 -20.31
C CYS A 172 23.17 -23.32 -20.17
N LEU A 173 22.36 -23.36 -21.23
CA LEU A 173 21.00 -22.82 -21.18
C LEU A 173 20.10 -23.59 -20.21
N GLU A 174 20.23 -24.91 -20.13
CA GLU A 174 19.52 -25.75 -19.16
C GLU A 174 19.94 -25.44 -17.72
N GLY A 175 21.26 -25.31 -17.46
CA GLY A 175 21.78 -24.96 -16.14
C GLY A 175 21.30 -23.59 -15.66
N VAL A 176 21.46 -22.57 -16.51
CA VAL A 176 20.99 -21.20 -16.22
C VAL A 176 19.47 -21.14 -16.12
N GLY A 177 18.75 -21.84 -17.01
CA GLY A 177 17.30 -21.98 -16.97
C GLY A 177 16.81 -22.62 -15.66
N GLY A 178 17.52 -23.63 -15.16
CA GLY A 178 17.26 -24.25 -13.86
C GLY A 178 17.39 -23.25 -12.70
N VAL A 179 18.41 -22.39 -12.72
CA VAL A 179 18.57 -21.33 -11.72
C VAL A 179 17.44 -20.30 -11.80
N PHE A 180 17.01 -19.89 -13.02
CA PHE A 180 15.85 -19.02 -13.18
C PHE A 180 14.57 -19.63 -12.63
N LYS A 181 14.32 -20.91 -12.91
CA LYS A 181 13.17 -21.65 -12.38
C LYS A 181 13.21 -21.72 -10.86
N ALA A 182 14.37 -22.02 -10.26
CA ALA A 182 14.55 -22.07 -8.82
C ALA A 182 14.30 -20.70 -8.16
N ARG A 183 14.86 -19.62 -8.71
CA ARG A 183 14.60 -18.25 -8.22
C ARG A 183 13.15 -17.82 -8.40
N ALA A 184 12.50 -18.21 -9.49
CA ALA A 184 11.07 -17.94 -9.69
C ALA A 184 10.22 -18.63 -8.62
N LEU A 185 10.52 -19.89 -8.30
CA LEU A 185 9.88 -20.63 -7.22
C LEU A 185 10.13 -19.97 -5.85
N GLU A 186 11.35 -19.53 -5.58
CA GLU A 186 11.70 -18.86 -4.33
C GLU A 186 10.98 -17.51 -4.17
N ARG A 187 10.90 -16.70 -5.23
CA ARG A 187 10.13 -15.44 -5.21
C ARG A 187 8.64 -15.67 -4.94
N GLU A 188 8.05 -16.71 -5.52
CA GLU A 188 6.67 -17.06 -5.22
C GLU A 188 6.51 -17.55 -3.77
N ARG A 189 7.49 -18.30 -3.25
CA ARG A 189 7.53 -18.69 -1.83
C ARG A 189 7.60 -17.48 -0.90
N ASP A 190 8.45 -16.51 -1.20
CA ASP A 190 8.62 -15.31 -0.36
C ASP A 190 7.37 -14.43 -0.35
N LYS A 191 6.68 -14.29 -1.50
CA LYS A 191 5.37 -13.61 -1.57
C LYS A 191 4.34 -14.27 -0.67
N VAL A 192 4.34 -15.61 -0.60
CA VAL A 192 3.46 -16.36 0.31
C VAL A 192 3.82 -16.08 1.77
N TYR A 193 5.10 -16.08 2.13
CA TYR A 193 5.54 -15.78 3.50
C TYR A 193 5.20 -14.35 3.93
N VAL A 194 5.42 -13.35 3.07
CA VAL A 194 5.08 -11.94 3.37
C VAL A 194 3.59 -11.78 3.60
N ARG A 195 2.74 -12.46 2.81
CA ARG A 195 1.29 -12.43 3.04
C ARG A 195 0.88 -13.16 4.31
N LEU A 196 1.47 -14.31 4.59
CA LEU A 196 1.23 -15.04 5.84
C LEU A 196 1.59 -14.19 7.05
N LEU A 197 2.73 -13.50 6.99
CA LEU A 197 3.18 -12.55 8.01
C LEU A 197 2.17 -11.40 8.18
N LEU A 198 1.67 -10.83 7.08
CA LEU A 198 0.66 -9.77 7.14
C LEU A 198 -0.63 -10.26 7.82
N VAL A 199 -1.08 -11.48 7.50
CA VAL A 199 -2.25 -12.09 8.15
C VAL A 199 -2.02 -12.26 9.63
N PHE A 200 -0.85 -12.80 10.02
CA PHE A 200 -0.48 -12.94 11.43
C PHE A 200 -0.48 -11.59 12.16
N LEU A 201 0.08 -10.54 11.55
CA LEU A 201 0.06 -9.18 12.09
C LEU A 201 -1.36 -8.62 12.24
N THR A 202 -2.26 -8.88 11.29
CA THR A 202 -3.67 -8.42 11.41
C THR A 202 -4.40 -9.11 12.56
N VAL A 203 -4.15 -10.39 12.81
CA VAL A 203 -4.72 -11.13 13.94
C VAL A 203 -4.21 -10.56 15.26
N LEU A 204 -2.89 -10.32 15.38
CA LEU A 204 -2.30 -9.71 16.57
C LEU A 204 -2.81 -8.28 16.80
N ALA A 205 -2.97 -7.48 15.75
CA ALA A 205 -3.55 -6.14 15.82
C ALA A 205 -5.01 -6.19 16.30
N GLY A 206 -5.80 -7.17 15.83
CA GLY A 206 -7.17 -7.39 16.28
C GLY A 206 -7.25 -7.75 17.77
N VAL A 207 -6.41 -8.67 18.24
CA VAL A 207 -6.38 -9.09 19.66
C VAL A 207 -5.95 -7.94 20.57
N SER A 208 -4.87 -7.23 20.21
CA SER A 208 -4.38 -6.08 20.98
C SER A 208 -5.35 -4.90 20.97
N GLY A 209 -5.99 -4.63 19.82
CA GLY A 209 -7.04 -3.61 19.69
C GLY A 209 -8.28 -3.94 20.54
N GLY A 210 -8.76 -5.19 20.50
CA GLY A 210 -9.87 -5.67 21.32
C GLY A 210 -9.56 -5.56 22.81
N TRP A 211 -8.35 -5.94 23.22
CA TRP A 211 -7.89 -5.79 24.60
C TRP A 211 -7.86 -4.33 25.06
N GLY A 212 -7.35 -3.43 24.20
CA GLY A 212 -7.34 -1.99 24.46
C GLY A 212 -8.74 -1.39 24.65
N VAL A 213 -9.70 -1.77 23.79
CA VAL A 213 -11.10 -1.33 23.90
C VAL A 213 -11.73 -1.86 25.19
N PHE A 214 -11.54 -3.14 25.50
CA PHE A 214 -12.07 -3.74 26.73
C PHE A 214 -11.56 -3.01 27.98
N TRP A 215 -10.25 -2.74 28.03
CA TRP A 215 -9.65 -2.06 29.17
C TRP A 215 -10.08 -0.59 29.28
N GLY A 216 -10.17 0.11 28.15
CA GLY A 216 -10.68 1.48 28.07
C GLY A 216 -12.14 1.59 28.50
N TRP A 217 -12.99 0.68 28.02
CA TRP A 217 -14.39 0.60 28.40
C TRP A 217 -14.55 0.34 29.90
N GLY A 218 -13.79 -0.60 30.46
CA GLY A 218 -13.80 -0.91 31.89
C GLY A 218 -13.36 0.26 32.77
N ARG A 219 -12.50 1.17 32.28
CA ARG A 219 -12.19 2.43 32.98
C ARG A 219 -13.33 3.43 32.88
N LEU A 220 -13.94 3.54 31.69
CA LEU A 220 -15.01 4.49 31.44
C LEU A 220 -16.26 4.16 32.26
N THR A 221 -16.65 2.88 32.31
CA THR A 221 -17.82 2.43 33.10
C THR A 221 -17.59 2.62 34.60
N ARG A 222 -16.39 2.33 35.11
CA ARG A 222 -16.03 2.61 36.50
C ARG A 222 -16.09 4.12 36.81
N GLY A 223 -15.61 4.96 35.91
CA GLY A 223 -15.69 6.42 36.07
C GLY A 223 -17.12 6.96 36.00
N CYS A 224 -17.97 6.41 35.13
CA CYS A 224 -19.39 6.75 35.05
C CYS A 224 -20.16 6.30 36.29
N ALA A 225 -19.90 5.08 36.79
CA ALA A 225 -20.52 4.59 38.02
C ALA A 225 -20.22 5.51 39.22
N ALA A 226 -18.95 5.89 39.39
CA ALA A 226 -18.55 6.85 40.43
C ALA A 226 -19.27 8.21 40.30
N ARG A 227 -19.39 8.75 39.07
CA ARG A 227 -20.13 10.00 38.84
C ARG A 227 -21.63 9.88 39.07
N VAL A 228 -22.24 8.74 38.76
CA VAL A 228 -23.67 8.52 39.00
C VAL A 228 -23.95 8.44 40.51
N GLU A 229 -23.06 7.82 41.29
CA GLU A 229 -23.16 7.84 42.75
C GLU A 229 -22.99 9.24 43.33
N GLU A 230 -22.02 10.01 42.83
CA GLU A 230 -21.80 11.41 43.21
C GLU A 230 -23.03 12.27 42.87
N TRP A 231 -23.59 12.13 41.67
CA TRP A 231 -24.79 12.84 41.25
C TRP A 231 -26.02 12.46 42.08
N ARG A 232 -26.17 11.18 42.46
CA ARG A 232 -27.23 10.76 43.39
C ARG A 232 -27.09 11.43 44.77
N ARG A 233 -25.88 11.50 45.31
CA ARG A 233 -25.63 12.18 46.59
C ARG A 233 -25.95 13.65 46.50
N GLU A 234 -25.52 14.34 45.44
CA GLU A 234 -25.88 15.75 45.22
C GLU A 234 -27.39 15.94 45.10
N GLU A 235 -28.10 15.02 44.44
CA GLU A 235 -29.54 15.11 44.26
C GLU A 235 -30.31 14.86 45.58
N GLU A 236 -29.84 13.93 46.41
CA GLU A 236 -30.33 13.73 47.79
C GLU A 236 -30.09 14.97 48.65
N GLU A 237 -28.88 15.54 48.63
CA GLU A 237 -28.55 16.79 49.35
C GLU A 237 -29.40 17.97 48.85
N ARG A 238 -29.61 18.11 47.54
CA ARG A 238 -30.49 19.15 46.98
C ARG A 238 -31.95 18.93 47.37
N ARG A 239 -32.40 17.68 47.47
CA ARG A 239 -33.76 17.36 47.90
C ARG A 239 -33.96 17.70 49.37
N GLU A 240 -33.03 17.33 50.24
CA GLU A 240 -33.04 17.74 51.65
C GLU A 240 -32.95 19.25 51.80
N ALA A 241 -32.10 19.93 51.02
CA ALA A 241 -31.99 21.39 51.04
C ALA A 241 -33.30 22.07 50.60
N ARG A 242 -33.99 21.52 49.59
CA ARG A 242 -35.33 22.01 49.19
C ARG A 242 -36.36 21.78 50.28
N GLU A 243 -36.33 20.62 50.96
CA GLU A 243 -37.24 20.35 52.09
C GLU A 243 -36.95 21.27 53.28
N ARG A 244 -35.68 21.59 53.55
CA ARG A 244 -35.28 22.58 54.57
C ARG A 244 -35.65 24.02 54.19
N MET A 245 -35.58 24.38 52.91
CA MET A 245 -35.99 25.70 52.39
C MET A 245 -37.50 25.82 52.16
N ALA A 246 -38.24 24.70 52.15
CA ALA A 246 -39.71 24.68 52.15
C ALA A 246 -40.30 25.05 53.53
N TRP A 247 -39.55 25.79 54.34
CA TRP A 247 -40.14 26.61 55.40
C TRP A 247 -40.97 27.73 54.77
N PRO A 248 -42.21 27.95 55.24
CA PRO A 248 -43.10 28.91 54.61
C PRO A 248 -42.65 30.35 54.94
N GLY A 249 -42.10 31.05 53.94
CA GLY A 249 -42.09 32.51 53.94
C GLY A 249 -40.86 33.16 53.30
N LEU A 250 -41.13 33.95 52.25
CA LEU A 250 -40.30 35.02 51.66
C LEU A 250 -39.25 34.68 50.58
N VAL A 251 -39.73 34.71 49.34
CA VAL A 251 -39.31 35.55 48.18
C VAL A 251 -37.81 35.86 47.97
N GLY A 252 -37.27 35.29 46.88
CA GLY A 252 -36.61 36.04 45.79
C GLY A 252 -35.08 36.14 45.80
N LEU A 253 -34.39 35.31 44.98
CA LEU A 253 -32.99 35.55 44.60
C LEU A 253 -32.66 35.10 43.15
N PRO A 254 -31.64 35.71 42.51
CA PRO A 254 -31.53 35.86 41.06
C PRO A 254 -30.73 34.75 40.35
N HIS A 255 -31.03 34.63 39.07
CA HIS A 255 -30.51 33.66 38.12
C HIS A 255 -29.06 33.96 37.73
N ARG A 256 -28.13 33.02 37.98
CA ARG A 256 -26.70 33.12 37.65
C ARG A 256 -26.39 32.23 36.43
N SER A 257 -26.03 32.85 35.31
CA SER A 257 -25.68 32.17 34.06
C SER A 257 -24.26 31.60 34.09
N GLU A 258 -24.12 30.28 33.93
CA GLU A 258 -22.83 29.59 33.84
C GLU A 258 -22.20 29.67 32.45
N GLY A 259 -20.93 30.09 32.43
CA GLY A 259 -20.10 30.22 31.23
C GLY A 259 -19.60 28.88 30.69
N ARG A 260 -19.81 28.70 29.39
CA ARG A 260 -19.50 27.54 28.55
C ARG A 260 -17.97 27.34 28.43
N ARG A 261 -17.45 26.21 28.93
CA ARG A 261 -16.02 25.84 28.87
C ARG A 261 -15.57 25.47 27.45
N SER A 262 -14.42 26.05 27.09
CA SER A 262 -13.61 25.85 25.89
C SER A 262 -13.29 24.38 25.59
N GLY A 263 -13.58 23.97 24.35
CA GLY A 263 -13.29 22.63 23.81
C GLY A 263 -11.82 22.49 23.42
N LYS A 264 -11.11 21.59 24.10
CA LYS A 264 -9.77 21.16 23.71
C LYS A 264 -9.89 20.18 22.55
N ALA A 265 -9.30 20.51 21.41
CA ALA A 265 -9.22 19.60 20.26
C ALA A 265 -8.47 18.31 20.65
N PRO A 266 -8.93 17.13 20.19
CA PRO A 266 -8.39 15.84 20.60
C PRO A 266 -6.99 15.60 19.99
N TRP A 267 -6.04 15.29 20.88
CA TRP A 267 -4.66 14.86 20.65
C TRP A 267 -4.45 13.79 19.56
N VAL A 268 -5.51 13.09 19.17
CA VAL A 268 -5.53 12.04 18.15
C VAL A 268 -5.09 12.56 16.76
N VAL A 269 -5.40 13.82 16.42
CA VAL A 269 -4.99 14.43 15.14
C VAL A 269 -3.47 14.66 15.07
N ARG A 270 -2.82 14.94 16.21
CA ARG A 270 -1.35 15.11 16.28
C ARG A 270 -0.60 13.79 16.19
N LEU A 271 -1.19 12.68 16.65
CA LEU A 271 -0.55 11.36 16.61
C LEU A 271 -0.56 10.78 15.19
N LEU A 272 -1.62 11.03 14.41
CA LEU A 272 -1.72 10.59 13.01
C LEU A 272 -0.72 11.30 12.09
N ALA A 273 -0.37 12.56 12.37
CA ALA A 273 0.64 13.30 11.61
C ALA A 273 2.08 12.79 11.84
N LEU A 274 2.38 12.24 13.02
CA LEU A 274 3.70 11.68 13.36
C LEU A 274 3.91 10.25 12.84
N LEU A 275 2.82 9.50 12.60
CA LEU A 275 2.87 8.15 12.03
C LEU A 275 2.83 8.14 10.49
N GLY A 276 2.72 9.30 9.86
CA GLY A 276 2.81 9.48 8.41
C GLY A 276 4.25 9.27 7.91
N LEU A 277 4.58 8.00 7.66
CA LEU A 277 5.66 7.49 6.82
C LEU A 277 6.21 8.51 5.82
N GLY A 278 7.26 9.23 6.21
CA GLY A 278 8.09 10.02 5.30
C GLY A 278 8.94 9.09 4.44
N LEU A 279 8.30 8.39 3.49
CA LEU A 279 9.03 7.69 2.44
C LEU A 279 9.76 8.75 1.60
N PRO A 280 11.09 8.64 1.43
CA PRO A 280 11.81 9.59 0.58
C PRO A 280 11.20 9.57 -0.81
N ALA A 281 10.87 10.75 -1.34
CA ALA A 281 10.37 10.89 -2.70
C ALA A 281 11.35 10.22 -3.66
N SER A 282 10.88 9.21 -4.39
CA SER A 282 11.73 8.46 -5.33
C SER A 282 12.08 9.38 -6.50
N ALA A 283 13.37 9.68 -6.68
CA ALA A 283 13.85 10.35 -7.88
C ALA A 283 13.62 9.47 -9.12
N TRP A 284 13.33 10.09 -10.27
CA TRP A 284 13.17 9.39 -11.55
C TRP A 284 14.15 9.94 -12.60
N PRO A 285 14.49 9.15 -13.63
CA PRO A 285 15.37 9.58 -14.70
C PRO A 285 14.68 10.63 -15.61
N CYS A 286 15.37 11.71 -15.95
CA CYS A 286 14.84 12.80 -16.78
C CYS A 286 15.86 13.23 -17.84
N ALA A 287 15.39 13.61 -19.03
CA ALA A 287 16.23 14.14 -20.09
C ALA A 287 16.55 15.62 -19.85
N VAL A 288 17.61 15.88 -19.08
CA VAL A 288 18.08 17.23 -18.73
C VAL A 288 19.57 17.38 -19.01
N GLY A 289 19.99 18.56 -19.48
CA GLY A 289 21.39 18.87 -19.77
C GLY A 289 21.91 18.26 -21.08
N THR A 290 23.20 18.48 -21.35
CA THR A 290 23.88 17.87 -22.49
C THR A 290 24.37 16.47 -22.10
N PRO A 291 24.22 15.45 -22.96
CA PRO A 291 24.77 14.13 -22.69
C PRO A 291 26.29 14.20 -22.49
N TYR A 292 26.80 13.37 -21.58
CA TYR A 292 28.20 13.32 -21.22
C TYR A 292 28.73 11.90 -21.40
N THR A 293 29.92 11.76 -22.00
CA THR A 293 30.52 10.45 -22.28
C THR A 293 31.95 10.39 -21.75
N ALA A 294 32.25 9.38 -20.96
CA ALA A 294 33.60 9.08 -20.51
C ALA A 294 34.07 7.75 -21.11
N TYR A 295 35.30 7.69 -21.59
CA TYR A 295 35.89 6.47 -22.14
C TYR A 295 36.84 5.86 -21.10
N PHE A 296 36.95 4.55 -21.07
CA PHE A 296 37.89 3.84 -20.21
C PHE A 296 38.53 2.66 -20.95
N ALA A 297 39.70 2.25 -20.48
CA ALA A 297 40.43 1.11 -21.05
C ALA A 297 41.20 0.35 -19.97
N ASP A 298 41.40 -0.95 -20.17
CA ASP A 298 42.28 -1.74 -19.29
C ASP A 298 43.77 -1.29 -19.44
N ALA A 299 44.65 -1.80 -18.56
CA ALA A 299 46.07 -1.46 -18.58
C ALA A 299 46.79 -1.81 -19.90
N GLY A 300 46.32 -2.83 -20.63
CA GLY A 300 46.84 -3.24 -21.93
C GLY A 300 46.16 -2.59 -23.13
N ARG A 301 45.12 -1.77 -22.91
CA ARG A 301 44.22 -1.21 -23.92
C ARG A 301 43.55 -2.26 -24.82
N ASN A 302 43.42 -3.50 -24.34
CA ASN A 302 42.78 -4.57 -25.10
C ASN A 302 41.26 -4.51 -24.99
N VAL A 303 40.75 -4.08 -23.84
CA VAL A 303 39.34 -3.82 -23.59
C VAL A 303 39.12 -2.33 -23.44
N THR A 304 38.24 -1.76 -24.26
CA THR A 304 37.78 -0.37 -24.16
C THR A 304 36.28 -0.34 -23.90
N GLY A 305 35.83 0.68 -23.18
CA GLY A 305 34.42 0.91 -22.89
C GLY A 305 34.07 2.39 -22.84
N VAL A 306 32.76 2.66 -22.84
CA VAL A 306 32.21 4.01 -22.74
C VAL A 306 31.12 4.04 -21.67
N ILE A 307 31.18 5.04 -20.80
CA ILE A 307 30.11 5.39 -19.86
C ILE A 307 29.33 6.53 -20.50
N TYR A 308 28.07 6.26 -20.84
CA TYR A 308 27.18 7.24 -21.46
C TYR A 308 26.17 7.76 -20.42
N GLY A 309 26.28 9.04 -20.08
CA GLY A 309 25.30 9.77 -19.28
C GLY A 309 24.34 10.53 -20.19
N GLY A 310 23.18 9.95 -20.48
CA GLY A 310 22.13 10.58 -21.29
C GLY A 310 20.98 11.19 -20.49
N LEU A 311 20.87 10.87 -19.20
CA LEU A 311 19.75 11.22 -18.33
C LEU A 311 20.28 11.77 -17.00
N GLY A 312 19.58 12.73 -16.42
CA GLY A 312 19.79 13.22 -15.05
C GLY A 312 18.82 12.57 -14.06
N ARG A 313 18.96 12.89 -12.77
CA ARG A 313 17.99 12.53 -11.72
C ARG A 313 17.11 13.73 -11.40
N CYS A 314 15.79 13.57 -11.48
CA CYS A 314 14.81 14.60 -11.13
C CYS A 314 13.88 14.14 -10.01
N TYR A 315 13.33 15.09 -9.26
CA TYR A 315 12.23 14.86 -8.31
C TYR A 315 11.13 15.92 -8.46
N CYS A 316 9.92 15.56 -8.01
CA CYS A 316 8.75 16.44 -8.05
C CYS A 316 8.70 17.06 -6.68
N GLN A 317 8.87 18.37 -6.63
CA GLN A 317 8.51 19.08 -5.43
C GLN A 317 7.06 19.53 -5.56
N GLU A 318 6.22 19.03 -4.66
CA GLU A 318 4.84 19.47 -4.55
C GLU A 318 4.84 20.79 -3.76
N HIS A 319 4.42 21.86 -4.42
CA HIS A 319 4.16 23.13 -3.79
C HIS A 319 2.65 23.33 -3.71
N PHE A 320 2.20 24.01 -2.67
CA PHE A 320 0.82 24.46 -2.58
C PHE A 320 0.78 25.97 -2.38
N TYR A 321 -0.24 26.60 -2.97
CA TYR A 321 -0.59 27.97 -2.68
C TYR A 321 -2.08 28.07 -2.36
N LEU A 322 -2.42 29.04 -1.53
CA LEU A 322 -3.79 29.38 -1.21
C LEU A 322 -4.31 30.35 -2.26
N GLU A 323 -5.26 29.92 -3.07
CA GLU A 323 -5.99 30.81 -3.96
C GLU A 323 -7.27 31.30 -3.24
N THR A 324 -7.41 32.61 -3.12
CA THR A 324 -8.66 33.22 -2.64
C THR A 324 -9.70 33.17 -3.73
N VAL A 325 -10.79 32.44 -3.50
CA VAL A 325 -11.94 32.37 -4.40
C VAL A 325 -13.07 33.18 -3.77
N THR A 326 -13.36 34.34 -4.35
CA THR A 326 -14.53 35.15 -3.98
C THR A 326 -15.78 34.52 -4.56
N GLU A 327 -16.66 34.00 -3.70
CA GLU A 327 -17.98 33.54 -4.11
C GLU A 327 -18.93 34.74 -4.31
N ASN A 328 -19.94 34.56 -5.17
CA ASN A 328 -20.93 35.57 -5.60
C ASN A 328 -21.79 36.21 -4.47
N HIS A 329 -21.52 35.90 -3.20
CA HIS A 329 -22.20 36.45 -2.02
C HIS A 329 -21.27 37.20 -1.06
N GLY A 330 -20.08 37.61 -1.51
CA GLY A 330 -19.12 38.36 -0.68
C GLY A 330 -18.45 37.51 0.40
N LYS A 331 -18.60 36.18 0.35
CA LYS A 331 -17.81 35.25 1.15
C LYS A 331 -16.51 34.92 0.41
N THR A 332 -15.39 35.20 1.04
CA THR A 332 -14.08 34.71 0.62
C THR A 332 -13.91 33.26 1.09
N SER A 333 -13.78 32.35 0.13
CA SER A 333 -13.33 30.98 0.38
C SER A 333 -11.86 30.84 -0.02
N TYR A 334 -11.15 29.90 0.60
CA TYR A 334 -9.75 29.60 0.25
C TYR A 334 -9.71 28.22 -0.39
N ALA A 335 -9.20 28.13 -1.61
CA ALA A 335 -8.91 26.87 -2.28
C ALA A 335 -7.40 26.60 -2.16
N ILE A 336 -7.03 25.41 -1.70
CA ILE A 336 -5.64 24.96 -1.75
C ILE A 336 -5.41 24.43 -3.17
N ARG A 337 -4.50 25.06 -3.91
CA ARG A 337 -4.02 24.52 -5.19
C ARG A 337 -2.63 23.95 -5.03
N TYR A 338 -2.43 22.81 -5.66
CA TYR A 338 -1.15 22.12 -5.73
C TYR A 338 -0.57 22.33 -7.12
N TYR A 339 0.73 22.59 -7.20
CA TYR A 339 1.50 22.55 -8.44
C TYR A 339 2.81 21.81 -8.20
N TYR A 340 3.29 21.15 -9.24
CA TYR A 340 4.52 20.37 -9.20
C TYR A 340 5.62 21.10 -9.95
N THR A 341 6.76 21.29 -9.30
CA THR A 341 7.99 21.72 -9.96
C THR A 341 8.92 20.53 -10.09
N THR A 342 9.60 20.42 -11.22
CA THR A 342 10.65 19.42 -11.41
C THR A 342 11.98 20.05 -11.03
N GLU A 343 12.61 19.54 -9.99
CA GLU A 343 13.96 19.92 -9.62
C GLU A 343 14.97 18.86 -10.08
N ILE A 344 16.12 19.32 -10.56
CA ILE A 344 17.20 18.45 -11.03
C ILE A 344 18.14 18.21 -9.84
N SER A 345 18.23 16.96 -9.39
CA SER A 345 19.13 16.56 -8.31
C SER A 345 20.55 16.28 -8.81
N ALA A 346 20.70 15.79 -10.04
CA ALA A 346 22.00 15.45 -10.62
C ALA A 346 21.96 15.57 -12.14
N MET A 347 22.95 16.23 -12.72
CA MET A 347 23.14 16.31 -14.18
C MET A 347 23.75 15.01 -14.72
N PRO A 348 23.64 14.74 -16.03
CA PRO A 348 24.27 13.55 -16.63
C PRO A 348 25.79 13.47 -16.39
N VAL A 349 26.49 14.61 -16.31
CA VAL A 349 27.92 14.65 -15.98
C VAL A 349 28.20 14.15 -14.57
N ASP A 350 27.42 14.61 -13.57
CA ASP A 350 27.59 14.22 -12.17
C ASP A 350 27.39 12.70 -12.01
N LEU A 351 26.44 12.13 -12.74
CA LEU A 351 26.16 10.69 -12.72
C LEU A 351 27.29 9.86 -13.37
N VAL A 352 27.92 10.38 -14.43
CA VAL A 352 29.06 9.71 -15.04
C VAL A 352 30.30 9.82 -14.14
N GLU A 353 30.54 11.00 -13.56
CA GLU A 353 31.65 11.23 -12.62
C GLU A 353 31.54 10.37 -11.36
N ASP A 354 30.33 10.17 -10.81
CA ASP A 354 30.07 9.27 -9.67
C ASP A 354 30.38 7.79 -9.99
N MET A 355 30.36 7.42 -11.27
CA MET A 355 30.68 6.06 -11.73
C MET A 355 32.17 5.84 -12.00
N LEU A 356 32.96 6.89 -12.26
CA LEU A 356 34.38 6.76 -12.60
C LEU A 356 35.21 6.03 -11.52
N PRO A 357 35.08 6.34 -10.21
CA PRO A 357 35.84 5.63 -9.18
C PRO A 357 35.55 4.13 -9.14
N ARG A 358 34.33 3.71 -9.50
CA ARG A 358 33.94 2.28 -9.55
C ARG A 358 34.60 1.56 -10.71
N VAL A 359 34.74 2.26 -11.84
CA VAL A 359 35.45 1.75 -13.02
C VAL A 359 36.94 1.61 -12.73
N GLU A 360 37.53 2.58 -12.03
CA GLU A 360 38.93 2.51 -11.58
C GLU A 360 39.17 1.37 -10.59
N GLN A 361 38.25 1.16 -9.64
CA GLN A 361 38.30 0.01 -8.72
C GLN A 361 38.26 -1.34 -9.42
N CYS A 362 37.70 -1.40 -10.64
CA CYS A 362 37.67 -2.61 -11.47
C CYS A 362 38.95 -2.79 -12.33
N GLY A 363 39.98 -1.96 -12.13
CA GLY A 363 41.26 -2.06 -12.84
C GLY A 363 41.29 -1.41 -14.22
N PHE A 364 40.28 -0.61 -14.55
CA PHE A 364 40.27 0.19 -15.77
C PHE A 364 40.82 1.59 -15.50
N SER A 365 41.45 2.18 -16.51
CA SER A 365 41.91 3.56 -16.52
C SER A 365 40.94 4.43 -17.31
N VAL A 366 40.51 5.55 -16.74
CA VAL A 366 39.69 6.54 -17.44
C VAL A 366 40.58 7.24 -18.47
N LEU A 367 40.18 7.20 -19.73
CA LEU A 367 40.87 7.92 -20.80
C LEU A 367 40.49 9.40 -20.67
N ALA A 368 41.50 10.26 -20.53
CA ALA A 368 41.28 11.69 -20.39
C ALA A 368 40.30 12.18 -21.47
N PRO A 369 39.27 12.98 -21.09
CA PRO A 369 38.30 13.47 -22.05
C PRO A 369 39.06 14.16 -23.17
N THR A 370 38.86 13.69 -24.40
CA THR A 370 39.45 14.34 -25.58
C THR A 370 39.03 15.79 -25.51
N LYS A 371 40.01 16.69 -25.28
CA LYS A 371 39.77 18.14 -25.20
C LYS A 371 38.88 18.47 -26.40
N LYS A 372 37.66 18.95 -26.13
CA LYS A 372 36.68 19.33 -27.17
C LYS A 372 37.45 20.00 -28.30
N CYS A 373 37.41 19.41 -29.49
CA CYS A 373 37.89 20.09 -30.68
C CYS A 373 37.17 21.44 -30.68
N ARG A 374 37.93 22.51 -30.46
CA ARG A 374 37.43 23.88 -30.49
C ARG A 374 36.89 24.04 -31.89
N HIS A 375 35.57 24.00 -32.07
CA HIS A 375 34.99 24.36 -33.36
C HIS A 375 35.51 25.77 -33.66
N PRO A 376 36.20 25.98 -34.80
CA PRO A 376 36.56 27.33 -35.19
C PRO A 376 35.25 28.10 -35.30
N SER A 377 35.09 29.10 -34.44
CA SER A 377 34.05 30.11 -34.57
C SER A 377 34.26 30.78 -35.92
N GLY A 378 33.40 30.41 -36.88
CA GLY A 378 33.24 31.11 -38.15
C GLY A 378 32.43 32.37 -37.97
#